data_AF-A0A7S1Y8N4-F1
#
_entry.id   AF-A0A7S1Y8N4-F1
#
_cell.length_a   1.000
_cell.length_b   1.000
_cell.length_c   1.000
_cell.angle_alpha   90.00
_cell.angle_beta   90.00
_cell.angle_gamma   90.00
#
_symmetry.space_group_name_H-M   'P 1'
#
loop_
_entity.id
_entity.type
_entity.pdbx_description
1 polymer ?
#
loop_
_entity_poly.entity_id
_entity_poly.type
_entity_poly.pdbx_seq_one_letter_code
_entity_poly.pdbx_strand_id
1 'polypeptide(L)'
;ERVVSYTSLTKAVLYIGCCFVFLATNYCGVLLQLLRQPQEASAVLSAFCVYTGLLAWNGMTEAFVYANLHDKSDVGRLSVVHMLVGGVFWIVAPFLVTCEHPMWGGTVGLVVANMMGMALRIAYSVWFAANRQLKSQTVLSLLGRMLPHPSVLLAFILSWIATYWSWQQYEASSKDLRAILRHVGMGASCAIGIVGLSVFMERRFRRDLEHIFAGGSKKKKE
;
A
#
# COMPACT_ATOMS: atom_id res chain seq x y z
N GLU A 1 22.49 -10.26 -3.87
CA GLU A 1 21.47 -10.48 -4.91
C GLU A 1 20.06 -10.68 -4.33
N ARG A 2 19.74 -11.78 -3.63
CA ARG A 2 18.40 -12.04 -3.04
C ARG A 2 17.78 -10.87 -2.27
N VAL A 3 18.54 -10.22 -1.38
CA VAL A 3 18.07 -9.04 -0.63
C VAL A 3 17.67 -7.91 -1.57
N VAL A 4 18.49 -7.61 -2.58
CA VAL A 4 18.27 -6.50 -3.51
C VAL A 4 17.04 -6.76 -4.37
N SER A 5 16.88 -7.97 -4.91
CA SER A 5 15.68 -8.34 -5.68
C SER A 5 14.41 -8.24 -4.83
N TYR A 6 14.43 -8.80 -3.61
CA TYR A 6 13.29 -8.76 -2.70
C TYR A 6 12.89 -7.32 -2.32
N THR A 7 13.85 -6.49 -1.91
CA THR A 7 13.56 -5.11 -1.49
C THR A 7 13.15 -4.23 -2.67
N SER A 8 13.74 -4.43 -3.86
CA SER A 8 13.39 -3.64 -5.05
C SER A 8 12.00 -3.98 -5.58
N LEU A 9 11.65 -5.26 -5.65
CA LEU A 9 10.31 -5.66 -6.09
C LEU A 9 9.23 -5.19 -5.09
N THR A 10 9.49 -5.37 -3.79
CA THR A 10 8.59 -4.85 -2.74
C THR A 10 8.44 -3.34 -2.82
N LYS A 11 9.54 -2.61 -3.04
CA LYS A 11 9.52 -1.14 -3.21
C LYS A 11 8.68 -0.73 -4.42
N ALA A 12 8.82 -1.42 -5.57
CA ALA A 12 8.04 -1.13 -6.77
C ALA A 12 6.53 -1.26 -6.52
N VAL A 13 6.12 -2.33 -5.83
CA VAL A 13 4.72 -2.57 -5.49
C VAL A 13 4.21 -1.58 -4.44
N LEU A 14 5.06 -1.17 -3.49
CA LEU A 14 4.74 -0.11 -2.54
C LEU A 14 4.54 1.25 -3.23
N TYR A 15 5.28 1.58 -4.29
CA TYR A 15 5.00 2.78 -5.08
C TYR A 15 3.59 2.77 -5.67
N ILE A 16 3.17 1.64 -6.23
CA ILE A 16 1.82 1.46 -6.75
C ILE A 16 0.80 1.58 -5.61
N GLY A 17 1.04 0.90 -4.48
CA GLY A 17 0.20 0.99 -3.29
C GLY A 17 0.07 2.43 -2.76
N CYS A 18 1.15 3.18 -2.71
CA CYS A 18 1.15 4.60 -2.32
C CYS A 18 0.30 5.45 -3.26
N CYS A 19 0.27 5.18 -4.57
CA CYS A 19 -0.64 5.87 -5.48
C CYS A 19 -2.11 5.63 -5.10
N PHE A 20 -2.50 4.40 -4.77
CA PHE A 20 -3.86 4.12 -4.29
C PHE A 20 -4.15 4.82 -2.96
N VAL A 21 -3.25 4.71 -2.00
CA VAL A 21 -3.42 5.28 -0.64
C VAL A 21 -3.48 6.81 -0.65
N PHE A 22 -2.60 7.48 -1.39
CA PHE A 22 -2.41 8.92 -1.26
C PHE A 22 -3.06 9.74 -2.38
N LEU A 23 -3.29 9.14 -3.55
CA LEU A 23 -3.98 9.82 -4.65
C LEU A 23 -5.42 9.36 -4.70
N ALA A 24 -5.69 8.05 -4.85
CA ALA A 24 -7.03 7.56 -5.17
C ALA A 24 -8.08 7.78 -4.06
N THR A 25 -7.69 7.83 -2.78
CA THR A 25 -8.64 7.97 -1.66
C THR A 25 -9.54 9.20 -1.77
N ASN A 26 -9.02 10.32 -2.30
CA ASN A 26 -9.76 11.58 -2.39
C ASN A 26 -10.61 11.68 -3.68
N TYR A 27 -10.45 10.76 -4.63
CA TYR A 27 -11.21 10.72 -5.89
C TYR A 27 -12.39 9.74 -5.88
N CYS A 28 -12.50 8.89 -4.85
CA CYS A 28 -13.57 7.90 -4.74
C CYS A 28 -14.96 8.55 -4.79
N GLY A 29 -15.13 9.70 -4.13
CA GLY A 29 -16.39 10.43 -4.14
C GLY A 29 -16.74 11.05 -5.50
N VAL A 30 -15.73 11.56 -6.24
CA VAL A 30 -15.94 12.05 -7.61
C VAL A 30 -16.37 10.90 -8.52
N LEU A 31 -15.69 9.76 -8.43
CA LEU A 31 -15.99 8.58 -9.23
C LEU A 31 -17.41 8.07 -8.98
N LEU A 32 -17.82 7.94 -7.72
CA LEU A 32 -19.16 7.47 -7.37
C LEU A 32 -20.24 8.46 -7.75
N GLN A 33 -19.98 9.77 -7.69
CA GLN A 33 -20.90 10.79 -8.23
C GLN A 33 -21.11 10.63 -9.74
N LEU A 34 -20.02 10.41 -10.50
CA LEU A 34 -20.11 10.14 -11.93
C LEU A 34 -20.90 8.85 -12.22
N LEU A 35 -20.79 7.85 -11.35
CA LEU A 35 -21.53 6.58 -11.43
C LEU A 35 -22.93 6.64 -10.79
N ARG A 36 -23.36 7.81 -10.29
CA ARG A 36 -24.65 8.03 -9.59
C ARG A 36 -24.88 7.05 -8.41
N GLN A 37 -23.81 6.73 -7.70
CA GLN A 37 -23.83 5.86 -6.53
C GLN A 37 -23.97 6.65 -5.21
N PRO A 38 -24.46 6.02 -4.12
CA PRO A 38 -24.58 6.67 -2.83
C PRO A 38 -23.23 7.11 -2.26
N GLN A 39 -23.20 8.25 -1.55
CA GLN A 39 -21.98 8.80 -0.95
C GLN A 39 -21.40 7.92 0.15
N GLU A 40 -22.23 7.12 0.83
CA GLU A 40 -21.78 6.18 1.87
C GLU A 40 -20.78 5.14 1.32
N ALA A 41 -20.93 4.76 0.05
CA ALA A 41 -19.99 3.85 -0.62
C ALA A 41 -18.61 4.50 -0.83
N SER A 42 -18.51 5.84 -0.81
CA SER A 42 -17.25 6.56 -0.98
C SER A 42 -16.30 6.30 0.18
N ALA A 43 -16.79 6.34 1.41
CA ALA A 43 -15.96 6.08 2.59
C ALA A 43 -15.40 4.66 2.59
N VAL A 44 -16.23 3.68 2.23
CA VAL A 44 -15.82 2.28 2.09
C VAL A 44 -14.78 2.13 0.97
N LEU A 45 -15.02 2.73 -0.19
CA LEU A 45 -14.10 2.66 -1.32
C LEU A 45 -12.75 3.33 -1.03
N SER A 46 -12.75 4.48 -0.34
CA SER A 46 -11.53 5.13 0.14
C SER A 46 -10.78 4.26 1.14
N ALA A 47 -11.47 3.57 2.06
CA ALA A 47 -10.84 2.61 2.96
C ALA A 47 -10.23 1.43 2.18
N PHE A 48 -10.90 0.96 1.12
CA PHE A 48 -10.36 -0.06 0.22
C PHE A 48 -9.10 0.41 -0.51
N CYS A 49 -8.97 1.69 -0.90
CA CYS A 49 -7.73 2.19 -1.48
C CYS A 49 -6.54 2.07 -0.51
N VAL A 50 -6.74 2.31 0.79
CA VAL A 50 -5.69 2.11 1.80
C VAL A 50 -5.42 0.61 2.00
N TYR A 51 -6.47 -0.20 2.06
CA TYR A 51 -6.37 -1.66 2.12
C TYR A 51 -5.59 -2.23 0.94
N THR A 52 -5.79 -1.74 -0.28
CA THR A 52 -5.03 -2.16 -1.47
C THR A 52 -3.53 -1.93 -1.29
N GLY A 53 -3.12 -0.83 -0.66
CA GLY A 53 -1.70 -0.58 -0.34
C GLY A 53 -1.12 -1.64 0.61
N LEU A 54 -1.87 -2.01 1.66
CA LEU A 54 -1.47 -3.08 2.59
C LEU A 54 -1.50 -4.46 1.93
N LEU A 55 -2.50 -4.74 1.10
CA LEU A 55 -2.60 -5.99 0.34
C LEU A 55 -1.40 -6.16 -0.59
N ALA A 56 -0.99 -5.09 -1.25
CA ALA A 56 0.17 -5.07 -2.13
C ALA A 56 1.48 -5.37 -1.37
N TRP A 57 1.66 -4.76 -0.20
CA TRP A 57 2.82 -5.04 0.66
C TRP A 57 2.80 -6.46 1.22
N ASN A 58 1.65 -6.90 1.74
CA ASN A 58 1.46 -8.24 2.28
C ASN A 58 1.75 -9.30 1.21
N GLY A 59 1.19 -9.17 0.01
CA GLY A 59 1.39 -10.11 -1.09
C GLY A 59 2.86 -10.30 -1.44
N MET A 60 3.64 -9.22 -1.54
CA MET A 60 5.08 -9.31 -1.86
C MET A 60 5.92 -9.92 -0.73
N THR A 61 5.64 -9.54 0.52
CA THR A 61 6.39 -10.04 1.68
C THR A 61 6.13 -11.53 1.93
N GLU A 62 4.90 -11.97 1.80
CA GLU A 62 4.55 -13.38 1.95
C GLU A 62 5.02 -14.23 0.78
N ALA A 63 4.88 -13.75 -0.46
CA ALA A 63 5.39 -14.46 -1.63
C ALA A 63 6.88 -14.76 -1.50
N PHE A 64 7.66 -13.82 -0.96
CA PHE A 64 9.07 -14.05 -0.65
C PHE A 64 9.27 -15.13 0.41
N VAL A 65 8.51 -15.09 1.51
CA VAL A 65 8.59 -16.11 2.56
C VAL A 65 8.25 -17.48 1.98
N TYR A 66 7.11 -17.63 1.31
CA TYR A 66 6.66 -18.88 0.70
C TYR A 66 7.66 -19.45 -0.31
N ALA A 67 8.26 -18.60 -1.15
CA ALA A 67 9.27 -19.02 -2.12
C ALA A 67 10.57 -19.54 -1.48
N ASN A 68 10.80 -19.26 -0.19
CA ASN A 68 12.00 -19.64 0.54
C ASN A 68 11.67 -20.51 1.77
N LEU A 69 10.48 -21.13 1.83
CA LEU A 69 10.14 -22.15 2.82
C LEU A 69 10.60 -23.52 2.32
N HIS A 70 11.53 -24.14 3.03
CA HIS A 70 12.01 -25.49 2.73
C HIS A 70 11.59 -26.51 3.80
N ASP A 71 11.35 -26.07 5.04
CA ASP A 71 11.00 -26.95 6.17
C ASP A 71 9.50 -26.96 6.47
N LYS A 72 8.95 -28.17 6.69
CA LYS A 72 7.54 -28.37 7.08
C LYS A 72 7.17 -27.68 8.40
N SER A 73 8.12 -27.56 9.32
CA SER A 73 7.94 -26.87 10.60
C SER A 73 7.72 -25.36 10.43
N ASP A 74 8.37 -24.75 9.44
CA ASP A 74 8.20 -23.33 9.14
C ASP A 74 6.83 -23.08 8.47
N VAL A 75 6.38 -23.99 7.61
CA VAL A 75 5.02 -23.94 7.04
C VAL A 75 3.97 -24.02 8.15
N GLY A 76 4.13 -24.95 9.10
CA GLY A 76 3.23 -25.06 10.26
C GLY A 76 3.19 -23.77 11.10
N ARG A 77 4.34 -23.13 11.32
CA ARG A 77 4.42 -21.86 12.06
C ARG A 77 3.70 -20.73 11.31
N LEU A 78 3.85 -20.64 9.98
CA LEU A 78 3.08 -19.69 9.18
C LEU A 78 1.57 -19.93 9.33
N SER A 79 1.11 -21.17 9.23
CA SER A 79 -0.32 -21.50 9.38
C SER A 79 -0.86 -21.09 10.76
N VAL A 80 -0.10 -21.29 11.83
CA VAL A 80 -0.47 -20.83 13.17
C VAL A 80 -0.59 -19.30 13.22
N VAL A 81 0.35 -18.57 12.61
CA VAL A 81 0.27 -17.09 12.56
C VAL A 81 -0.96 -16.64 11.78
N HIS A 82 -1.28 -17.26 10.65
CA HIS A 82 -2.49 -16.94 9.89
C HIS A 82 -3.76 -17.20 10.70
N MET A 83 -3.79 -18.30 11.47
CA MET A 83 -4.87 -18.61 12.40
C MET A 83 -5.00 -17.54 13.49
N LEU A 84 -3.89 -17.13 14.12
CA LEU A 84 -3.89 -16.08 15.15
C LEU A 84 -4.37 -14.74 14.59
N VAL A 85 -3.92 -14.37 13.40
CA VAL A 85 -4.37 -13.17 12.70
C VAL A 85 -5.87 -13.25 12.37
N GLY A 86 -6.36 -14.40 11.94
CA GLY A 86 -7.80 -14.66 11.78
C GLY A 86 -8.57 -14.51 13.09
N GLY A 87 -7.98 -14.93 14.21
CA GLY A 87 -8.52 -14.71 15.55
C GLY A 87 -8.59 -13.22 15.93
N VAL A 88 -7.55 -12.43 15.62
CA VAL A 88 -7.58 -10.97 15.82
C VAL A 88 -8.71 -10.34 15.02
N PHE A 89 -8.87 -10.72 13.75
CA PHE A 89 -9.98 -10.24 12.92
C PHE A 89 -11.33 -10.61 13.53
N TRP A 90 -11.50 -11.86 13.98
CA TRP A 90 -12.74 -12.34 14.59
C TRP A 90 -13.12 -11.57 15.86
N ILE A 91 -12.14 -11.13 16.65
CA ILE A 91 -12.36 -10.33 17.87
C ILE A 91 -12.64 -8.85 17.52
N VAL A 92 -11.86 -8.28 16.61
CA VAL A 92 -11.89 -6.83 16.32
C VAL A 92 -13.05 -6.44 15.41
N ALA A 93 -13.41 -7.28 14.43
CA ALA A 93 -14.42 -6.94 13.44
C ALA A 93 -15.80 -6.66 14.05
N PRO A 94 -16.36 -7.47 14.97
CA PRO A 94 -17.64 -7.17 15.61
C PRO A 94 -17.61 -5.83 16.35
N PHE A 95 -16.52 -5.57 17.10
CA PHE A 95 -16.36 -4.32 17.83
C PHE A 95 -16.41 -3.12 16.89
N LEU A 96 -15.58 -3.09 15.84
CA LEU A 96 -15.52 -1.96 14.90
C LEU A 96 -16.81 -1.80 14.08
N VAL A 97 -17.50 -2.89 13.74
CA VAL A 97 -18.78 -2.82 13.03
C VAL A 97 -19.87 -2.20 13.90
N THR A 98 -19.92 -2.57 15.19
CA THR A 98 -20.90 -2.04 16.15
C THR A 98 -20.54 -0.66 16.71
N CYS A 99 -19.30 -0.19 16.54
CA CYS A 99 -18.93 1.16 16.93
C CYS A 99 -19.74 2.17 16.10
N GLU A 100 -20.53 3.01 16.77
CA GLU A 100 -21.28 4.11 16.14
C GLU A 100 -20.39 5.30 15.74
N HIS A 101 -19.08 5.08 15.62
CA HIS A 101 -18.15 6.16 15.30
C HIS A 101 -18.33 6.59 13.83
N PRO A 102 -18.57 7.88 13.55
CA PRO A 102 -18.94 8.35 12.20
C PRO A 102 -17.87 8.11 11.13
N MET A 103 -16.60 7.95 11.52
CA MET A 103 -15.53 7.67 10.55
C MET A 103 -15.27 6.19 10.31
N TRP A 104 -15.34 5.34 11.33
CA TRP A 104 -14.80 3.96 11.30
C TRP A 104 -15.83 2.89 11.67
N GLY A 105 -17.10 3.27 11.85
CA GLY A 105 -18.19 2.34 12.12
C GLY A 105 -18.64 1.55 10.87
N GLY A 106 -19.51 0.57 11.09
CA GLY A 106 -20.17 -0.19 10.02
C GLY A 106 -19.18 -0.90 9.08
N THR A 107 -19.43 -0.82 7.77
CA THR A 107 -18.62 -1.52 6.76
C THR A 107 -17.18 -1.03 6.67
N VAL A 108 -16.91 0.25 6.97
CA VAL A 108 -15.54 0.78 7.03
C VAL A 108 -14.77 0.10 8.16
N GLY A 109 -15.40 -0.10 9.32
CA GLY A 109 -14.81 -0.81 10.45
C GLY A 109 -14.40 -2.25 10.12
N LEU A 110 -15.20 -2.94 9.30
CA LEU A 110 -14.87 -4.28 8.81
C LEU A 110 -13.59 -4.27 7.94
N VAL A 111 -13.44 -3.28 7.06
CA VAL A 111 -12.22 -3.11 6.24
C VAL A 111 -11.01 -2.83 7.13
N VAL A 112 -11.15 -1.93 8.12
CA VAL A 112 -10.09 -1.60 9.08
C VAL A 112 -9.67 -2.83 9.89
N ALA A 113 -10.61 -3.65 10.35
CA ALA A 113 -10.29 -4.91 11.04
C ALA A 113 -9.41 -5.83 10.19
N ASN A 114 -9.71 -5.94 8.89
CA ASN A 114 -8.91 -6.74 7.96
C ASN A 114 -7.52 -6.14 7.74
N MET A 115 -7.42 -4.81 7.65
CA MET A 115 -6.15 -4.09 7.54
C MET A 115 -5.23 -4.36 8.75
N MET A 116 -5.77 -4.45 9.96
CA MET A 116 -5.00 -4.81 11.15
C MET A 116 -4.39 -6.21 11.03
N GLY A 117 -5.17 -7.18 10.53
CA GLY A 117 -4.67 -8.52 10.25
C GLY A 117 -3.56 -8.53 9.20
N MET A 118 -3.71 -7.75 8.13
CA MET A 118 -2.65 -7.58 7.12
C MET A 118 -1.38 -6.95 7.69
N ALA A 119 -1.49 -5.95 8.56
CA ALA A 119 -0.34 -5.33 9.19
C ALA A 119 0.47 -6.33 10.03
N LEU A 120 -0.22 -7.19 10.79
CA LEU A 120 0.41 -8.27 11.56
C LEU A 120 1.10 -9.29 10.65
N ARG A 121 0.47 -9.65 9.53
CA ARG A 121 1.05 -10.57 8.54
C ARG A 121 2.29 -10.00 7.87
N ILE A 122 2.28 -8.71 7.51
CA ILE A 122 3.46 -8.00 7.00
C ILE A 122 4.58 -8.00 8.05
N ALA A 123 4.27 -7.62 9.30
CA ALA A 123 5.23 -7.58 10.39
C ALA A 123 5.90 -8.94 10.61
N TYR A 124 5.11 -10.01 10.65
CA TYR A 124 5.63 -11.38 10.77
C TYR A 124 6.49 -11.77 9.57
N SER A 125 6.04 -11.49 8.34
CA SER A 125 6.76 -11.88 7.12
C SER A 125 8.10 -11.16 7.00
N VAL A 126 8.15 -9.87 7.33
CA VAL A 126 9.41 -9.10 7.36
C VAL A 126 10.33 -9.59 8.48
N TRP A 127 9.79 -9.87 9.67
CA TRP A 127 10.56 -10.44 10.78
C TRP A 127 11.15 -11.82 10.43
N PHE A 128 10.36 -12.67 9.80
CA PHE A 128 10.79 -13.99 9.34
C PHE A 128 11.90 -13.86 8.31
N ALA A 129 11.69 -13.03 7.29
CA ALA A 129 12.68 -12.77 6.25
C ALA A 129 14.01 -12.25 6.84
N ALA A 130 13.96 -11.31 7.78
CA ALA A 130 15.14 -10.76 8.45
C ALA A 130 15.92 -11.84 9.22
N ASN A 131 15.25 -12.56 10.11
CA ASN A 131 15.92 -13.40 11.10
C ASN A 131 16.26 -14.80 10.58
N ARG A 132 15.46 -15.34 9.64
CA ARG A 132 15.62 -16.73 9.16
C ARG A 132 16.28 -16.82 7.80
N GLN A 133 15.95 -15.90 6.89
CA GLN A 133 16.39 -16.00 5.48
C GLN A 133 17.54 -15.05 5.16
N LEU A 134 17.56 -13.85 5.77
CA LEU A 134 18.50 -12.78 5.47
C LEU A 134 19.34 -12.43 6.71
N LYS A 135 20.04 -13.43 7.28
CA LYS A 135 20.76 -13.39 8.58
C LYS A 135 21.68 -12.17 8.85
N SER A 136 22.05 -11.39 7.83
CA SER A 136 22.85 -10.17 7.94
C SER A 136 22.02 -8.87 8.02
N GLN A 137 20.69 -8.94 7.97
CA GLN A 137 19.82 -7.76 7.91
C GLN A 137 18.92 -7.69 9.15
N THR A 138 18.80 -6.50 9.73
CA THR A 138 17.81 -6.21 10.76
C THR A 138 16.46 -5.88 10.10
N VAL A 139 15.36 -6.07 10.83
CA VAL A 139 14.01 -5.69 10.37
C VAL A 139 13.98 -4.22 9.92
N LEU A 140 14.57 -3.32 10.71
CA LEU A 140 14.63 -1.89 10.39
C LEU A 140 15.39 -1.63 9.09
N SER A 141 16.53 -2.31 8.87
CA SER A 141 17.32 -2.15 7.66
C SER A 141 16.59 -2.65 6.40
N LEU A 142 15.77 -3.70 6.53
CA LEU A 142 14.93 -4.20 5.43
C LEU A 142 13.80 -3.23 5.13
N LEU A 143 13.09 -2.74 6.17
CA LEU A 143 12.02 -1.76 6.00
C LEU A 143 12.52 -0.48 5.33
N GLY A 144 13.68 0.04 5.74
CA GLY A 144 14.29 1.22 5.12
C GLY A 144 14.70 1.02 3.65
N ARG A 145 14.90 -0.23 3.21
CA ARG A 145 15.16 -0.56 1.80
C ARG A 145 13.89 -0.84 1.01
N MET A 146 12.81 -1.28 1.65
CA MET A 146 11.51 -1.53 1.02
C MET A 146 10.72 -0.25 0.80
N LEU A 147 10.75 0.66 1.78
CA LEU A 147 9.96 1.89 1.72
C LEU A 147 10.53 2.87 0.69
N PRO A 148 9.66 3.67 0.04
CA PRO A 148 10.09 4.82 -0.75
C PRO A 148 11.00 5.76 0.06
N HIS A 149 11.88 6.48 -0.63
CA HIS A 149 12.72 7.51 -0.01
C HIS A 149 11.87 8.49 0.82
N PRO A 150 12.30 8.92 2.03
CA PRO A 150 11.50 9.76 2.92
C PRO A 150 10.96 11.04 2.26
N SER A 151 11.74 11.68 1.37
CA SER A 151 11.31 12.85 0.61
C SER A 151 10.16 12.56 -0.35
N VAL A 152 10.13 11.36 -0.93
CA VAL A 152 9.06 10.92 -1.84
C VAL A 152 7.80 10.58 -1.05
N LEU A 153 7.97 9.93 0.10
CA LEU A 153 6.87 9.70 1.03
C LEU A 153 6.27 11.01 1.54
N LEU A 154 7.12 12.00 1.86
CA LEU A 154 6.67 13.34 2.21
C LEU A 154 5.88 13.99 1.06
N ALA A 155 6.33 13.85 -0.19
CA ALA A 155 5.59 14.36 -1.35
C ALA A 155 4.22 13.66 -1.51
N PHE A 156 4.13 12.35 -1.27
CA PHE A 156 2.86 11.63 -1.22
C PHE A 156 1.92 12.18 -0.14
N ILE A 157 2.42 12.41 1.08
CA ILE A 157 1.63 12.97 2.19
C ILE A 157 1.14 14.38 1.84
N LEU A 158 2.04 15.25 1.34
CA LEU A 158 1.69 16.61 0.94
C LEU A 158 0.67 16.62 -0.20
N SER A 159 0.81 15.71 -1.17
CA SER A 159 -0.17 15.51 -2.25
C SER A 159 -1.52 15.07 -1.71
N TRP A 160 -1.56 14.14 -0.76
CA TRP A 160 -2.81 13.70 -0.15
C TRP A 160 -3.51 14.84 0.59
N ILE A 161 -2.74 15.64 1.34
CA ILE A 161 -3.27 16.85 2.00
C ILE A 161 -3.83 17.80 0.93
N ALA A 162 -3.03 18.15 -0.09
CA ALA A 162 -3.46 19.07 -1.15
C ALA A 162 -4.74 18.62 -1.88
N THR A 163 -4.81 17.33 -2.22
CA THR A 163 -6.00 16.73 -2.85
C THR A 163 -7.20 16.68 -1.90
N TYR A 164 -6.99 16.46 -0.60
CA TYR A 164 -8.05 16.55 0.41
C TYR A 164 -8.62 17.98 0.52
N TRP A 165 -7.77 19.02 0.58
CA TRP A 165 -8.24 20.41 0.55
C TRP A 165 -8.99 20.73 -0.75
N SER A 166 -8.51 20.20 -1.87
CA SER A 166 -9.18 20.33 -3.16
C SER A 166 -10.54 19.63 -3.18
N TRP A 167 -10.68 18.47 -2.51
CA TRP A 167 -11.94 17.76 -2.35
C TRP A 167 -12.95 18.59 -1.55
N GLN A 168 -12.55 19.18 -0.42
CA GLN A 168 -13.42 20.04 0.39
C GLN A 168 -13.98 21.22 -0.41
N GLN A 169 -13.15 21.83 -1.27
CA GLN A 169 -13.60 22.90 -2.17
C GLN A 169 -14.51 22.39 -3.29
N TYR A 170 -14.28 21.17 -3.79
CA TYR A 170 -15.14 20.53 -4.77
C TYR A 170 -16.53 20.25 -4.19
N GLU A 171 -16.59 19.71 -2.97
CA GLU A 171 -17.83 19.36 -2.27
C GLU A 171 -18.67 20.60 -1.92
N ALA A 172 -18.02 21.71 -1.58
CA ALA A 172 -18.67 23.00 -1.34
C ALA A 172 -19.12 23.74 -2.62
N SER A 173 -18.73 23.28 -3.81
CA SER A 173 -19.07 23.89 -5.09
C SER A 173 -20.34 23.26 -5.70
N SER A 174 -20.88 23.87 -6.76
CA SER A 174 -22.05 23.36 -7.50
C SER A 174 -21.84 22.01 -8.21
N LYS A 175 -20.68 21.36 -8.00
CA LYS A 175 -20.26 20.10 -8.63
C LYS A 175 -20.26 20.16 -10.17
N ASP A 176 -20.03 21.36 -10.71
CA ASP A 176 -19.91 21.61 -12.14
C ASP A 176 -18.67 20.91 -12.74
N LEU A 177 -18.70 20.71 -14.07
CA LEU A 177 -17.56 20.19 -14.83
C LEU A 177 -16.24 20.94 -14.55
N ARG A 178 -16.29 22.26 -14.36
CA ARG A 178 -15.11 23.07 -13.99
C ARG A 178 -14.54 22.71 -12.62
N ALA A 179 -15.38 22.36 -11.66
CA ALA A 179 -14.93 21.92 -10.34
C ALA A 179 -14.28 20.54 -10.42
N ILE A 180 -14.85 19.60 -11.20
CA ILE A 180 -14.26 18.30 -11.49
C ILE A 180 -12.88 18.46 -12.14
N LEU A 181 -12.77 19.27 -13.20
CA LEU A 181 -11.51 19.49 -13.91
C LEU A 181 -10.42 20.08 -13.02
N ARG A 182 -10.75 21.03 -12.14
CA ARG A 182 -9.78 21.58 -11.17
C ARG A 182 -9.27 20.51 -10.21
N HIS A 183 -10.16 19.71 -9.65
CA HIS A 183 -9.80 18.67 -8.69
C HIS A 183 -8.98 17.54 -9.32
N VAL A 184 -9.37 17.08 -10.51
CA VAL A 184 -8.62 16.08 -11.29
C VAL A 184 -7.26 16.65 -11.73
N GLY A 185 -7.23 17.92 -12.16
CA GLY A 185 -6.00 18.62 -12.53
C GLY A 185 -4.99 18.73 -11.38
N MET A 186 -5.46 18.96 -10.15
CA MET A 186 -4.61 18.95 -8.95
C MET A 186 -3.98 17.57 -8.71
N GLY A 187 -4.76 16.49 -8.85
CA GLY A 187 -4.23 15.12 -8.69
C GLY A 187 -3.21 14.76 -9.75
N ALA A 188 -3.48 15.14 -11.00
CA ALA A 188 -2.55 14.91 -12.11
C ALA A 188 -1.23 15.66 -11.90
N SER A 189 -1.27 16.92 -11.47
CA SER A 189 -0.05 17.70 -11.21
C SER A 189 0.75 17.12 -10.04
N CYS A 190 0.09 16.71 -8.96
CA CYS A 190 0.76 16.03 -7.85
C CYS A 190 1.38 14.69 -8.28
N ALA A 191 0.67 13.89 -9.07
CA ALA A 191 1.18 12.61 -9.58
C ALA A 191 2.44 12.81 -10.43
N ILE A 192 2.44 13.79 -11.34
CA ILE A 192 3.62 14.14 -12.16
C ILE A 192 4.78 14.58 -11.25
N GLY A 193 4.51 15.43 -10.25
CA GLY A 193 5.52 15.87 -9.29
C GLY A 193 6.15 14.71 -8.49
N ILE A 194 5.33 13.78 -8.01
CA ILE A 194 5.79 12.58 -7.29
C ILE A 194 6.64 11.70 -8.20
N VAL A 195 6.21 11.46 -9.44
CA VAL A 195 6.98 10.66 -10.41
C VAL A 195 8.33 11.33 -10.68
N GLY A 196 8.35 12.65 -10.93
CA GLY A 196 9.58 13.41 -11.13
C GLY A 196 10.54 13.33 -9.94
N LEU A 197 10.03 13.52 -8.72
CA LEU A 197 10.83 13.42 -7.50
C LEU A 197 11.34 11.99 -7.26
N SER A 198 10.51 10.99 -7.54
CA SER A 198 10.90 9.57 -7.46
C SER A 198 12.06 9.27 -8.39
N VAL A 199 11.97 9.69 -9.66
CA VAL A 199 13.03 9.51 -10.66
C VAL A 199 14.33 10.22 -10.25
N PHE A 200 14.24 11.37 -9.57
CA PHE A 200 15.42 12.13 -9.14
C PHE A 200 16.10 11.55 -7.90
N MET A 201 15.32 11.21 -6.86
CA MET A 201 15.81 10.78 -5.55
C MET A 201 16.20 9.29 -5.51
N GLU A 202 15.49 8.43 -6.26
CA GLU A 202 15.65 6.96 -6.17
C GLU A 202 16.65 6.43 -7.21
N ARG A 203 17.81 7.08 -7.31
CA ARG A 203 18.87 6.69 -8.28
C ARG A 203 19.35 5.25 -8.05
N ARG A 204 19.39 4.79 -6.80
CA ARG A 204 19.79 3.42 -6.44
C ARG A 204 18.76 2.40 -6.91
N PHE A 205 17.49 2.64 -6.58
CA PHE A 205 16.39 1.76 -6.97
C PHE A 205 16.28 1.60 -8.50
N ARG A 206 16.46 2.69 -9.26
CA ARG A 206 16.49 2.62 -10.73
C ARG A 206 17.59 1.69 -11.25
N ARG A 207 18.82 1.82 -10.73
CA ARG A 207 19.92 0.93 -11.11
C ARG A 207 19.63 -0.51 -10.76
N ASP A 208 19.06 -0.76 -9.57
CA ASP A 208 18.70 -2.11 -9.14
C ASP A 208 17.66 -2.75 -10.08
N LEU A 209 16.65 -1.99 -10.52
CA LEU A 209 15.68 -2.46 -11.52
C LEU A 209 16.35 -2.73 -12.87
N GLU A 210 17.18 -1.81 -13.38
CA GLU A 210 17.92 -1.98 -14.64
C GLU A 210 18.78 -3.24 -14.61
N HIS A 211 19.47 -3.52 -13.50
CA HIS A 211 20.25 -4.74 -13.32
C HIS A 211 19.38 -6.01 -13.32
N ILE A 212 18.22 -5.99 -12.68
CA ILE A 212 17.30 -7.14 -12.65
C ILE A 212 16.76 -7.43 -14.06
N PHE A 213 16.32 -6.41 -14.80
CA PHE A 213 15.80 -6.56 -16.16
C PHE A 213 16.89 -6.95 -17.17
N ALA A 214 18.08 -6.36 -17.08
CA ALA A 214 19.21 -6.70 -17.95
C ALA A 214 19.77 -8.10 -17.68
N GLY A 215 19.84 -8.51 -16.41
CA GLY A 215 20.27 -9.85 -16.01
C GLY A 215 19.31 -10.96 -16.49
N GLY A 216 18.00 -10.69 -16.47
CA GLY A 216 16.99 -11.59 -17.03
C GLY A 216 17.09 -11.76 -18.55
N SER A 217 17.56 -10.74 -19.27
CA SER A 217 17.73 -10.79 -20.73
C SER A 217 18.93 -11.65 -21.16
N LYS A 218 20.02 -11.67 -20.38
CA LYS A 218 21.19 -12.52 -20.66
C LYS A 218 20.91 -14.01 -20.41
N LYS A 219 20.19 -14.34 -19.34
CA LYS A 219 19.81 -15.74 -19.01
C LYS A 219 18.83 -16.40 -19.98
N LYS A 220 18.20 -15.62 -20.86
CA LYS A 220 17.24 -16.11 -21.86
C LYS A 220 17.91 -16.44 -23.21
N LYS A 221 19.21 -16.19 -23.34
CA LYS A 221 20.02 -16.42 -24.56
C LYS A 221 21.02 -17.58 -24.42
N GLU A 222 21.07 -18.21 -23.24
CA GLU A 222 21.81 -19.45 -22.96
C GLU A 222 20.79 -20.58 -22.77
#